data_AF-A0A2V9T4P1-F1
#
_entry.id   AF-A0A2V9T4P1-F1
#
_cell.length_a   1.000
_cell.length_b   1.000
_cell.length_c   1.000
_cell.angle_alpha   90.00
_cell.angle_beta   90.00
_cell.angle_gamma   90.00
#
_symmetry.space_group_name_H-M   'P 1'
#
loop_
_entity.id
_entity.type
_entity.pdbx_description
1 polymer ?
#
loop_
_entity_poly.entity_id
_entity_poly.type
_entity_poly.pdbx_seq_one_letter_code
_entity_poly.pdbx_strand_id
1 'polypeptide(L)'
;MFARKIRVEYEQNGQRLLCPLKWLDNFSMRNFTNASVFDDTLPVADGVMEIGTRVPVDQLKDAMEDWFWRKNYLAKGNRLFISQLG
;
A
#
# COMPACT_ATOMS: atom_id res chain seq x y z
N MET A 1 13.44 -5.15 9.64
CA MET A 1 14.09 -3.82 9.81
C MET A 1 13.54 -2.93 8.71
N PHE A 2 12.84 -1.87 9.08
CA PHE A 2 12.26 -0.92 8.14
C PHE A 2 13.37 -0.01 7.59
N ALA A 3 13.48 0.10 6.27
CA ALA A 3 14.65 0.70 5.62
C ALA A 3 14.32 1.62 4.45
N ARG A 4 13.14 1.48 3.85
CA ARG A 4 12.73 2.26 2.69
C ARG A 4 11.40 2.93 2.99
N LYS A 5 11.28 4.22 2.69
CA LYS A 5 10.01 4.92 2.68
C LYS A 5 9.42 4.87 1.28
N ILE A 6 8.12 4.62 1.20
CA ILE A 6 7.36 4.65 -0.04
C ILE A 6 6.17 5.58 0.12
N ARG A 7 5.78 6.16 -1.01
CA ARG A 7 4.54 6.91 -1.18
C ARG A 7 3.52 6.02 -1.86
N VAL A 8 2.32 5.96 -1.28
CA VAL A 8 1.19 5.18 -1.77
C VAL A 8 0.06 6.12 -2.13
N GLU A 9 -0.34 6.07 -3.40
CA GLU A 9 -1.39 6.91 -3.94
C GLU A 9 -2.42 6.05 -4.67
N TYR A 10 -3.63 6.57 -4.78
CA TYR A 10 -4.68 5.96 -5.58
C TYR A 10 -5.29 6.96 -6.55
N GLU A 11 -5.79 6.45 -7.66
CA GLU A 11 -6.59 7.25 -8.57
C GLU A 11 -8.00 7.45 -8.03
N GLN A 12 -8.50 8.67 -8.11
CA GLN A 12 -9.90 9.00 -7.89
C GLN A 12 -10.28 10.18 -8.77
N ASN A 13 -11.30 10.02 -9.62
CA ASN A 13 -11.79 11.07 -10.52
C ASN A 13 -10.67 11.69 -11.41
N GLY A 14 -9.71 10.87 -11.85
CA GLY A 14 -8.56 11.32 -12.67
C GLY A 14 -7.47 12.06 -11.88
N GLN A 15 -7.56 12.11 -10.56
CA GLN A 15 -6.53 12.68 -9.68
C GLN A 15 -5.83 11.59 -8.88
N ARG A 16 -4.56 11.82 -8.55
CA ARG A 16 -3.81 10.96 -7.61
C ARG A 16 -3.94 11.54 -6.21
N LEU A 17 -4.51 10.74 -5.31
CA LEU A 17 -4.71 11.08 -3.91
C LEU A 17 -3.86 10.19 -3.01
N LEU A 18 -3.42 10.74 -1.89
CA LEU A 18 -2.71 9.96 -0.87
C LEU A 18 -3.65 8.92 -0.26
N CYS A 19 -3.20 7.66 -0.19
CA CYS A 19 -4.00 6.61 0.42
C CYS A 19 -4.22 6.90 1.92
N PRO A 20 -5.46 6.90 2.43
CA PRO A 20 -5.72 7.16 3.84
C PRO A 20 -4.96 6.20 4.76
N LEU A 21 -4.37 6.70 5.84
CA LEU A 21 -3.61 5.92 6.82
C LEU A 21 -4.41 4.72 7.33
N LYS A 22 -5.72 4.90 7.55
CA LYS A 22 -6.63 3.82 7.97
C LYS A 22 -6.69 2.65 6.98
N TRP A 23 -6.56 2.89 5.67
CA TRP A 23 -6.54 1.83 4.67
C TRP A 23 -5.21 1.08 4.69
N LEU A 24 -4.11 1.83 4.83
CA LEU A 24 -2.75 1.28 4.95
C LEU A 24 -2.62 0.43 6.23
N ASP A 25 -3.16 0.92 7.34
CA ASP A 25 -3.22 0.22 8.63
C ASP A 25 -4.00 -1.08 8.51
N ASN A 26 -5.19 -1.04 7.90
CA ASN A 26 -6.00 -2.24 7.67
C ASN A 26 -5.28 -3.29 6.80
N PHE A 27 -4.58 -2.85 5.75
CA PHE A 27 -3.78 -3.73 4.91
C PHE A 27 -2.63 -4.39 5.67
N SER A 28 -1.97 -3.64 6.56
CA SER A 28 -0.80 -4.11 7.32
C SER A 28 -1.17 -5.03 8.50
N MET A 29 -2.46 -5.23 8.79
CA MET A 29 -2.92 -6.19 9.79
C MET A 29 -2.74 -7.64 9.30
N ARG A 30 -1.93 -8.40 10.06
CA ARG A 30 -1.38 -9.77 9.87
C ARG A 30 -2.17 -10.90 9.19
N ASN A 31 -3.44 -10.75 8.84
CA ASN A 31 -4.32 -11.90 8.59
C ASN A 31 -4.60 -12.24 7.11
N PHE A 32 -4.05 -11.55 6.10
CA PHE A 32 -4.61 -11.75 4.75
C PHE A 32 -3.70 -11.76 3.53
N THR A 33 -2.47 -11.23 3.57
CA THR A 33 -1.62 -11.28 2.37
C THR A 33 -1.03 -12.67 2.11
N ASN A 34 -1.16 -13.62 3.06
CA ASN A 34 -0.65 -15.00 3.01
C ASN A 34 0.85 -15.10 2.67
N ALA A 35 1.55 -13.97 2.70
CA ALA A 35 2.91 -13.80 2.25
C ALA A 35 3.64 -13.01 3.34
N SER A 36 4.43 -13.73 4.14
CA SER A 36 5.16 -13.16 5.28
C SER A 36 6.17 -12.08 4.90
N VAL A 37 6.46 -11.92 3.60
CA VAL A 37 7.30 -10.84 3.08
C VAL A 37 6.69 -9.46 3.33
N PHE A 38 5.36 -9.35 3.45
CA PHE A 38 4.69 -8.07 3.71
C PHE A 38 4.52 -7.76 5.20
N ASP A 39 4.97 -8.63 6.11
CA ASP A 39 5.00 -8.35 7.56
C ASP A 39 5.99 -7.22 7.91
N ASP A 40 7.00 -6.98 7.07
CA ASP A 40 7.91 -5.83 7.19
C ASP A 40 7.31 -4.57 6.49
N THR A 41 6.00 -4.31 6.64
CA THR A 41 5.37 -3.04 6.22
C THR A 41 4.82 -2.28 7.42
N LEU A 42 5.04 -0.96 7.46
CA LEU A 42 4.65 -0.08 8.57
C LEU A 42 4.05 1.22 8.02
N PRO A 43 2.73 1.43 8.13
CA PRO A 43 2.10 2.70 7.81
C PRO A 43 2.55 3.82 8.76
N VAL A 44 2.90 4.99 8.22
CA VAL A 44 3.42 6.12 9.01
C VAL A 44 2.49 7.32 8.95
N ALA A 45 1.95 7.62 7.77
CA ALA A 45 1.02 8.74 7.54
C ALA A 45 0.16 8.46 6.29
N ASP A 46 -0.77 9.38 5.98
CA ASP A 46 -1.54 9.31 4.74
C ASP A 46 -0.59 9.24 3.52
N GLY A 47 -0.75 8.17 2.76
CA GLY A 47 0.05 7.84 1.59
C GLY A 47 1.53 7.61 1.87
N VAL A 48 1.94 7.35 3.12
CA VAL A 48 3.34 7.07 3.47
C VAL A 48 3.45 5.77 4.24
N MET A 49 4.28 4.86 3.73
CA MET A 49 4.62 3.61 4.41
C MET A 49 6.12 3.40 4.45
N GLU A 50 6.59 2.76 5.50
CA GLU A 50 7.92 2.19 5.58
C GLU A 50 7.86 0.70 5.26
N ILE A 51 8.84 0.23 4.49
CA ILE A 51 8.95 -1.17 4.09
C ILE A 51 10.36 -1.69 4.38
N GLY A 52 10.46 -3.00 4.66
CA GLY A 52 11.72 -3.70 4.77
C GLY A 52 12.48 -3.78 3.45
N THR A 53 13.80 -3.98 3.52
CA THR A 53 14.65 -4.10 2.32
C THR A 53 14.27 -5.25 1.40
N ARG A 54 13.68 -6.31 1.96
CA ARG A 54 13.27 -7.52 1.22
C ARG A 54 11.88 -7.42 0.61
N VAL A 55 11.14 -6.34 0.87
CA VAL A 55 9.78 -6.17 0.36
C VAL A 55 9.84 -5.81 -1.13
N PRO A 56 9.36 -6.67 -2.04
CA PRO A 56 9.29 -6.36 -3.46
C PRO A 56 8.16 -5.35 -3.71
N VAL A 57 8.52 -4.15 -4.17
CA VAL A 57 7.59 -3.02 -4.34
C VAL A 57 6.50 -3.33 -5.37
N ASP A 58 6.84 -4.01 -6.47
CA ASP A 58 5.87 -4.37 -7.51
C ASP A 58 4.81 -5.35 -6.97
N GLN A 59 5.22 -6.40 -6.26
CA GLN A 59 4.27 -7.35 -5.67
C GLN A 59 3.46 -6.72 -4.53
N LEU A 60 4.07 -5.80 -3.77
CA LEU A 60 3.36 -5.03 -2.76
C LEU A 60 2.25 -4.19 -3.39
N LYS A 61 2.54 -3.50 -4.50
CA LYS A 61 1.55 -2.72 -5.25
C LYS A 61 0.39 -3.60 -5.68
N ASP A 62 0.66 -4.73 -6.35
CA ASP A 62 -0.40 -5.61 -6.85
C ASP A 62 -1.24 -6.21 -5.71
N ALA A 63 -0.61 -6.61 -4.60
CA ALA A 63 -1.31 -7.10 -3.42
C ALA A 63 -2.19 -6.02 -2.76
N MET A 64 -1.69 -4.78 -2.65
CA MET A 64 -2.44 -3.65 -2.10
C MET A 64 -3.62 -3.26 -3.00
N GLU A 65 -3.42 -3.22 -4.32
CA GLU A 65 -4.45 -2.88 -5.30
C GLU A 65 -5.60 -3.89 -5.25
N ASP A 66 -5.28 -5.18 -5.30
CA ASP A 66 -6.27 -6.27 -5.18
C ASP A 66 -7.02 -6.21 -3.83
N TRP A 67 -6.32 -5.96 -2.73
CA TRP A 67 -6.94 -5.81 -1.41
C TRP A 67 -7.92 -4.64 -1.37
N PHE A 68 -7.52 -3.49 -1.92
CA PHE A 68 -8.33 -2.28 -1.90
C PHE A 68 -9.58 -2.42 -2.79
N TRP A 69 -9.49 -3.18 -3.88
CA TRP A 69 -10.65 -3.58 -4.67
C TRP A 69 -11.59 -4.48 -3.85
N ARG A 70 -11.06 -5.51 -3.16
CA ARG A 70 -11.86 -6.41 -2.31
C ARG A 70 -12.54 -5.69 -1.14
N LYS A 71 -11.91 -4.65 -0.59
CA LYS A 71 -12.47 -3.80 0.47
C LYS A 71 -13.35 -2.66 -0.05
N ASN A 72 -13.52 -2.54 -1.37
CA ASN A 72 -14.27 -1.48 -2.03
C ASN A 72 -13.76 -0.06 -1.67
N TYR A 73 -12.45 0.04 -1.40
CA TYR A 73 -11.73 1.30 -1.16
C TYR A 73 -11.40 1.99 -2.47
N LEU A 74 -10.98 1.20 -3.46
CA LEU A 74 -10.79 1.66 -4.84
C LEU A 74 -12.08 1.49 -5.63
N ALA A 75 -12.47 2.51 -6.37
CA ALA A 75 -13.56 2.40 -7.33
C ALA A 75 -13.13 1.53 -8.52
N LYS A 76 -14.10 0.91 -9.19
CA LYS A 76 -13.86 0.02 -10.33
C LYS A 76 -13.09 0.75 -11.44
N GLY A 77 -11.92 0.24 -11.78
CA GLY A 77 -11.04 0.83 -12.80
C GLY A 77 -9.95 1.75 -12.24
N ASN A 78 -10.04 2.17 -10.99
CA ASN A 78 -9.01 2.98 -10.34
C ASN A 78 -7.82 2.11 -9.94
N ARG A 79 -6.63 2.69 -10.05
CA ARG A 79 -5.35 2.02 -9.78
C ARG A 79 -4.62 2.60 -8.57
N LEU A 80 -3.72 1.80 -8.03
CA LEU A 80 -2.81 2.15 -6.96
C LEU A 80 -1.41 2.42 -7.54
N PHE A 81 -0.74 3.43 -7.00
CA PHE A 81 0.60 3.84 -7.38
C PHE A 81 1.50 3.79 -6.16
N ILE A 82 2.65 3.14 -6.30
CA ILE A 82 3.70 3.15 -5.27
C ILE A 82 4.96 3.77 -5.88
N SER A 83 5.56 4.71 -5.17
CA SER A 83 6.85 5.30 -5.52
C SER A 83 7.76 5.36 -4.31
N GLN A 84 9.07 5.30 -4.50
CA GLN A 84 10.01 5.41 -3.38
C GLN A 84 10.16 6.88 -2.96
N LEU A 85 10.09 7.15 -1.66
CA LEU A 85 10.45 8.44 -1.08
C LEU A 85 11.95 8.42 -0.79
N GLY A 86 12.67 9.37 -1.37
CA GLY A 86 14.11 9.56 -1.20
C GLY A 86 14.49 10.14 0.15
#